data_AF-A0A7X6CHG5-F1
#
_entry.id   AF-A0A7X6CHG5-F1
#
_cell.length_a   1.000
_cell.length_b   1.000
_cell.length_c   1.000
_cell.angle_alpha   90.00
_cell.angle_beta   90.00
_cell.angle_gamma   90.00
#
_symmetry.space_group_name_H-M   'P 1'
#
loop_
_entity.id
_entity.type
_entity.pdbx_description
1 polymer ?
#
loop_
_entity_poly.entity_id
_entity_poly.type
_entity_poly.pdbx_seq_one_letter_code
_entity_poly.pdbx_strand_id
1 'polypeptide(L)'
;MEGLAKENLRLRNQAEFDTKQAKLRLQEQQKHYQTIIHQAASDIEQGKLRLQEQQRGYQSLIQAGNIAVSKNEQQLNELKTQITTLQSELNQNQTQIKSLKEQLEKYLIRAPFDGTIFQLPIKREGSVVQPKELIAEIAPKGTSLVFRGQIPTSESESLRSGNKKKEAKLKFDEYPFQDY
;
A
#
# COMPACT_ATOMS: atom_id res chain seq x y z
N MET A 1 8.11 121.75 -12.86
CA MET A 1 7.17 120.73 -13.41
C MET A 1 7.87 119.57 -14.12
N GLU A 2 9.13 119.73 -14.57
CA GLU A 2 9.85 118.73 -15.38
C GLU A 2 10.34 117.47 -14.61
N GLY A 3 10.65 117.59 -13.31
CA GLY A 3 11.10 116.46 -12.48
C GLY A 3 10.02 115.40 -12.21
N LEU A 4 8.77 115.85 -12.01
CA LEU A 4 7.62 114.97 -11.73
C LEU A 4 7.22 114.09 -12.93
N ALA A 5 7.38 114.61 -14.15
CA ALA A 5 7.11 113.85 -15.38
C ALA A 5 8.16 112.75 -15.60
N LYS A 6 9.43 113.05 -15.30
CA LYS A 6 10.55 112.10 -15.40
C LYS A 6 10.46 111.00 -14.34
N GLU A 7 10.02 111.35 -13.14
CA GLU A 7 9.77 110.41 -12.03
C GLU A 7 8.59 109.47 -12.33
N ASN A 8 7.47 110.00 -12.83
CA ASN A 8 6.33 109.17 -13.26
C ASN A 8 6.70 108.20 -14.39
N LEU A 9 7.51 108.63 -15.36
CA LEU A 9 7.99 107.77 -16.43
C LEU A 9 8.89 106.64 -15.90
N ARG A 10 9.77 106.93 -14.94
CA ARG A 10 10.62 105.93 -14.28
C ARG A 10 9.77 104.90 -13.51
N LEU A 11 8.76 105.36 -12.78
CA LEU A 11 7.84 104.48 -12.04
C LEU A 11 7.04 103.56 -12.98
N ARG A 12 6.56 104.07 -14.11
CA ARG A 12 5.87 103.26 -15.13
C ARG A 12 6.79 102.20 -15.74
N ASN A 13 8.01 102.58 -16.12
CA ASN A 13 8.98 101.62 -16.66
C ASN A 13 9.36 100.55 -15.63
N GLN A 14 9.45 100.92 -14.35
CA GLN A 14 9.68 99.97 -13.26
C GLN A 14 8.51 99.02 -13.07
N ALA A 15 7.26 99.53 -13.06
CA ALA A 15 6.07 98.69 -12.97
C ALA A 15 5.92 97.75 -14.18
N GLU A 16 6.24 98.20 -15.40
CA GLU A 16 6.28 97.35 -16.59
C GLU A 16 7.36 96.26 -16.50
N PHE A 17 8.53 96.59 -15.96
CA PHE A 17 9.58 95.60 -15.71
C PHE A 17 9.16 94.58 -14.65
N ASP A 18 8.59 95.01 -13.53
CA ASP A 18 8.15 94.13 -12.45
C ASP A 18 7.02 93.21 -12.89
N THR A 19 6.06 93.72 -13.67
CA THR A 19 4.98 92.90 -14.26
C THR A 19 5.51 91.90 -15.28
N LYS A 20 6.51 92.27 -16.09
CA LYS A 20 7.17 91.34 -17.01
C LYS A 20 7.91 90.23 -16.26
N GLN A 21 8.63 90.58 -15.18
CA GLN A 21 9.31 89.61 -14.32
C GLN A 21 8.32 88.67 -13.63
N ALA A 22 7.22 89.20 -13.10
CA ALA A 22 6.16 88.39 -12.49
C ALA A 22 5.54 87.40 -13.48
N LYS A 23 5.29 87.82 -14.74
CA LYS A 23 4.81 86.93 -15.80
C LYS A 23 5.80 85.83 -16.14
N LEU A 24 7.09 86.15 -16.24
CA LEU A 24 8.15 85.14 -16.49
C LEU A 24 8.21 84.10 -15.37
N ARG A 25 8.19 84.55 -14.10
CA ARG A 25 8.16 83.65 -12.93
C ARG A 25 6.93 82.75 -12.94
N LEU A 26 5.76 83.30 -13.26
CA LEU A 26 4.53 82.50 -13.37
C LEU A 26 4.64 81.44 -14.48
N GLN A 27 5.21 81.79 -15.63
CA GLN A 27 5.41 80.87 -16.74
C GLN A 27 6.42 79.76 -16.37
N GLU A 28 7.53 80.10 -15.73
CA GLU A 28 8.51 79.13 -15.22
C GLU A 28 7.88 78.21 -14.18
N GLN A 29 7.10 78.75 -13.25
CA GLN A 29 6.39 77.99 -12.24
C GLN A 29 5.37 77.02 -12.88
N GLN A 30 4.62 77.47 -13.88
CA GLN A 30 3.70 76.61 -14.65
C GLN A 30 4.43 75.47 -15.36
N LYS A 31 5.55 75.77 -16.04
CA LYS A 31 6.40 74.74 -16.67
C LYS A 31 6.93 73.75 -15.65
N HIS A 32 7.38 74.24 -14.50
CA HIS A 32 7.89 73.39 -13.42
C HIS A 32 6.81 72.44 -12.88
N TYR A 33 5.59 72.94 -12.64
CA TYR A 33 4.46 72.08 -12.24
C TYR A 33 4.11 71.05 -13.32
N GLN A 34 4.12 71.42 -14.60
CA GLN A 34 3.87 70.48 -15.69
C GLN A 34 4.90 69.35 -15.69
N THR A 35 6.19 69.65 -15.51
CA THR A 35 7.24 68.63 -15.39
C THR A 35 7.03 67.73 -14.19
N ILE A 36 6.70 68.29 -13.02
CA ILE A 36 6.43 67.48 -11.81
C ILE A 36 5.23 66.56 -12.02
N ILE A 37 4.12 67.08 -12.58
CA ILE A 37 2.92 66.28 -12.83
C ILE A 37 3.21 65.16 -13.84
N HIS A 38 3.96 65.46 -14.89
CA HIS A 38 4.35 64.46 -15.89
C HIS A 38 5.23 63.37 -15.28
N GLN A 39 6.23 63.75 -14.47
CA GLN A 39 7.08 62.80 -13.77
C GLN A 39 6.27 61.95 -12.79
N ALA A 40 5.43 62.56 -11.97
CA ALA A 40 4.57 61.85 -11.03
C ALA A 40 3.61 60.88 -11.73
N ALA A 41 3.03 61.28 -12.88
CA ALA A 41 2.18 60.40 -13.69
C ALA A 41 2.97 59.20 -14.23
N SER A 42 4.20 59.42 -14.71
CA SER A 42 5.09 58.34 -15.15
C SER A 42 5.47 57.39 -14.01
N ASP A 43 5.81 57.93 -12.83
CA ASP A 43 6.14 57.13 -11.65
C ASP A 43 4.95 56.29 -11.18
N ILE A 44 3.73 56.83 -11.23
CA ILE A 44 2.49 56.10 -10.94
C ILE A 44 2.26 54.98 -11.96
N GLU A 45 2.49 55.24 -13.25
CA GLU A 45 2.34 54.24 -14.31
C GLU A 45 3.34 53.09 -14.12
N GLN A 46 4.61 53.41 -13.87
CA GLN A 46 5.63 52.40 -13.55
C GLN A 46 5.29 51.61 -12.29
N GLY A 47 4.79 52.28 -11.24
CA GLY A 47 4.33 51.63 -10.02
C GLY A 47 3.19 50.63 -10.27
N LYS A 48 2.23 51.00 -11.13
CA LYS A 48 1.12 50.12 -11.53
C LYS A 48 1.61 48.89 -12.31
N LEU A 49 2.54 49.09 -13.25
CA LEU A 49 3.11 47.99 -14.03
C LEU A 49 3.85 46.99 -13.12
N ARG A 50 4.67 47.49 -12.19
CA ARG A 50 5.36 46.63 -11.20
C ARG A 50 4.37 45.85 -10.33
N LEU A 51 3.30 46.50 -9.87
CA LEU A 51 2.26 45.82 -9.09
C LEU A 51 1.56 44.72 -9.91
N GLN A 52 1.25 44.99 -11.17
CA GLN A 52 0.63 44.02 -12.08
C GLN A 52 1.56 42.82 -12.35
N GLU A 53 2.85 43.06 -12.58
CA GLU A 53 3.86 42.01 -12.72
C GLU A 53 3.97 41.17 -11.46
N GLN A 54 4.00 41.81 -10.29
CA GLN A 54 4.03 41.11 -9.00
C GLN A 54 2.78 40.25 -8.78
N GLN A 55 1.60 40.76 -9.13
CA GLN A 55 0.35 40.00 -9.05
C GLN A 55 0.35 38.78 -9.98
N ARG A 56 0.83 38.95 -11.23
CA ARG A 56 0.98 37.85 -12.19
C ARG A 56 1.98 36.80 -11.70
N GLY A 57 3.11 37.25 -11.16
CA GLY A 57 4.11 36.38 -10.55
C GLY A 57 3.52 35.56 -9.40
N TYR A 58 2.77 36.21 -8.49
CA TYR A 58 2.09 35.53 -7.40
C TYR A 58 1.07 34.50 -7.88
N GLN A 59 0.23 34.85 -8.86
CA GLN A 59 -0.74 33.91 -9.45
C GLN A 59 -0.05 32.70 -10.08
N SER A 60 1.03 32.92 -10.82
CA SER A 60 1.82 31.84 -11.43
C SER A 60 2.43 30.92 -10.37
N LEU A 61 2.96 31.47 -9.27
CA LEU A 61 3.50 30.69 -8.15
C LEU A 61 2.43 29.82 -7.48
N ILE A 62 1.23 30.36 -7.24
CA ILE A 62 0.11 29.59 -6.67
C ILE A 62 -0.31 28.46 -7.63
N GLN A 63 -0.41 28.76 -8.93
CA GLN A 63 -0.74 27.74 -9.93
C GLN A 63 0.32 26.63 -9.98
N ALA A 64 1.60 27.00 -10.00
CA ALA A 64 2.71 26.04 -9.96
C ALA A 64 2.67 25.18 -8.70
N GLY A 65 2.38 25.79 -7.54
CA GLY A 65 2.18 25.08 -6.27
C GLY A 65 1.03 24.08 -6.34
N ASN A 66 -0.13 24.49 -6.86
CA ASN A 66 -1.29 23.60 -7.02
C ASN A 66 -1.01 22.43 -7.96
N ILE A 67 -0.30 22.67 -9.06
CA ILE A 67 0.12 21.60 -9.99
C ILE A 67 1.08 20.63 -9.28
N ALA A 68 2.04 21.13 -8.50
CA ALA A 68 2.96 20.30 -7.75
C ALA A 68 2.24 19.44 -6.71
N VAL A 69 1.30 20.01 -5.95
CA VAL A 69 0.46 19.27 -4.99
C VAL A 69 -0.36 18.20 -5.71
N SER A 70 -1.07 18.55 -6.78
CA SER A 70 -1.88 17.59 -7.54
C SER A 70 -1.04 16.45 -8.12
N LYS A 71 0.16 16.75 -8.63
CA LYS A 71 1.09 15.73 -9.12
C LYS A 71 1.55 14.80 -8.00
N ASN A 72 1.86 15.34 -6.83
CA ASN A 72 2.22 14.54 -5.66
C ASN A 72 1.06 13.64 -5.21
N GLU A 73 -0.18 14.14 -5.20
CA GLU A 73 -1.37 13.36 -4.88
C GLU A 73 -1.58 12.20 -5.87
N GLN A 74 -1.41 12.47 -7.17
CA GLN A 74 -1.46 11.44 -8.21
C GLN A 74 -0.40 10.36 -7.98
N GLN A 75 0.85 10.75 -7.76
CA GLN A 75 1.94 9.80 -7.48
C GLN A 75 1.68 8.99 -6.21
N LEU A 76 1.16 9.60 -5.15
CA LEU A 76 0.79 8.90 -3.92
C LEU A 76 -0.33 7.88 -4.16
N ASN A 77 -1.32 8.21 -4.99
CA ASN A 77 -2.39 7.29 -5.33
C ASN A 77 -1.88 6.12 -6.19
N GLU A 78 -1.04 6.39 -7.18
CA GLU A 78 -0.39 5.36 -7.99
C GLU A 78 0.42 4.38 -7.12
N LEU A 79 1.22 4.91 -6.18
CA LEU A 79 1.98 4.10 -5.23
C LEU A 79 1.06 3.26 -4.33
N LYS A 80 -0.05 3.82 -3.83
CA LYS A 80 -1.04 3.06 -3.03
C LYS A 80 -1.64 1.91 -3.83
N THR A 81 -1.98 2.15 -5.10
CA THR A 81 -2.50 1.10 -6.00
C THR A 81 -1.46 0.01 -6.21
N GLN A 82 -0.20 0.38 -6.49
CA GLN A 82 0.90 -0.58 -6.64
C GLN A 82 1.11 -1.42 -5.37
N ILE A 83 1.09 -0.79 -4.18
CA ILE A 83 1.20 -1.51 -2.91
C ILE A 83 0.05 -2.51 -2.76
N THR A 84 -1.17 -2.10 -3.06
CA THR A 84 -2.35 -2.98 -2.95
C THR A 84 -2.25 -4.18 -3.90
N THR A 85 -1.82 -3.95 -5.14
CA THR A 85 -1.60 -5.01 -6.12
C THR A 85 -0.53 -5.98 -5.66
N LEU A 86 0.64 -5.49 -5.23
CA LEU A 86 1.73 -6.32 -4.73
C LEU A 86 1.34 -7.12 -3.48
N GLN A 87 0.54 -6.55 -2.58
CA GLN A 87 0.01 -7.28 -1.42
C GLN A 87 -0.93 -8.41 -1.84
N SER A 88 -1.77 -8.20 -2.86
CA SER A 88 -2.64 -9.25 -3.41
C SER A 88 -1.81 -10.39 -4.03
N GLU A 89 -0.82 -10.05 -4.85
CA GLU A 89 0.09 -11.02 -5.47
C GLU A 89 0.87 -11.81 -4.41
N LEU A 90 1.36 -11.14 -3.36
CA LEU A 90 2.05 -11.78 -2.25
C LEU A 90 1.15 -12.80 -1.54
N ASN A 91 -0.11 -12.45 -1.26
CA ASN A 91 -1.07 -13.35 -0.61
C ASN A 91 -1.40 -14.57 -1.51
N GLN A 92 -1.55 -14.35 -2.82
CA GLN A 92 -1.77 -15.42 -3.79
C GLN A 92 -0.55 -16.37 -3.83
N ASN A 93 0.66 -15.81 -3.90
CA ASN A 93 1.90 -16.59 -3.92
C ASN A 93 2.10 -17.37 -2.62
N GLN A 94 1.80 -16.79 -1.46
CA GLN A 94 1.86 -17.51 -0.18
C GLN A 94 0.87 -18.68 -0.13
N THR A 95 -0.35 -18.48 -0.65
CA THR A 95 -1.35 -19.54 -0.74
C THR A 95 -0.89 -20.66 -1.66
N GLN A 96 -0.29 -20.30 -2.81
CA GLN A 96 0.27 -21.27 -3.74
C GLN A 96 1.43 -22.06 -3.13
N ILE A 97 2.35 -21.38 -2.44
CA ILE A 97 3.46 -22.03 -1.73
C ILE A 97 2.92 -23.00 -0.68
N LYS A 98 1.90 -22.61 0.09
CA LYS A 98 1.28 -23.49 1.10
C LYS A 98 0.67 -24.73 0.45
N SER A 99 -0.11 -24.57 -0.62
CA SER A 99 -0.70 -25.68 -1.38
C SER A 99 0.36 -26.63 -1.93
N LEU A 100 1.45 -26.09 -2.51
CA LEU A 100 2.56 -26.91 -3.03
C LEU A 100 3.29 -27.66 -1.91
N LYS A 101 3.48 -27.05 -0.74
CA LYS A 101 4.06 -27.73 0.43
C LYS A 101 3.15 -28.87 0.91
N GLU A 102 1.84 -28.63 1.02
CA GLU A 102 0.87 -29.66 1.38
C GLU A 102 0.82 -30.81 0.37
N GLN A 103 1.02 -30.51 -0.92
CA GLN A 103 1.16 -31.53 -1.96
C GLN A 103 2.46 -32.32 -1.80
N LEU A 104 3.58 -31.64 -1.51
CA LEU A 104 4.87 -32.29 -1.31
C LEU A 104 4.84 -33.27 -0.12
N GLU A 105 4.23 -32.88 1.00
CA GLU A 105 4.09 -33.76 2.17
C GLU A 105 3.31 -35.04 1.88
N LYS A 106 2.38 -35.04 0.90
CA LYS A 106 1.63 -36.24 0.52
C LYS A 106 2.49 -37.30 -0.19
N TYR A 107 3.64 -36.93 -0.75
CA TYR A 107 4.58 -37.89 -1.33
C TYR A 107 5.38 -38.64 -0.26
N LEU A 108 5.42 -38.12 0.98
CA LEU A 108 6.08 -38.77 2.10
C LEU A 108 5.03 -39.52 2.95
N ILE A 109 4.86 -40.81 2.66
CA ILE A 109 3.93 -41.67 3.40
C ILE A 109 4.59 -42.11 4.71
N ARG A 110 4.02 -41.72 5.85
CA ARG A 110 4.50 -42.06 7.19
C ARG A 110 3.51 -42.98 7.90
N ALA A 111 4.03 -43.83 8.79
CA ALA A 111 3.19 -44.61 9.69
C ALA A 111 2.42 -43.66 10.65
N PRO A 112 1.09 -43.81 10.81
CA PRO A 112 0.31 -42.94 11.70
C PRO A 112 0.47 -43.28 13.19
N PHE A 113 0.99 -44.46 13.51
CA PHE A 113 1.22 -44.95 14.87
C PHE A 113 2.36 -45.98 14.89
N ASP A 114 2.90 -46.22 16.08
CA ASP A 114 3.92 -47.26 16.31
C ASP A 114 3.32 -48.66 16.21
N GLY A 115 4.03 -49.56 15.52
CA GLY A 115 3.55 -50.91 15.28
C GLY A 115 4.54 -51.77 14.52
N THR A 116 4.08 -52.95 14.13
CA THR A 116 4.83 -53.88 13.26
C THR A 116 4.19 -53.90 11.88
N ILE A 117 4.98 -53.87 10.82
CA ILE A 117 4.47 -54.03 9.46
C ILE A 117 3.96 -55.46 9.29
N PHE A 118 2.65 -55.62 9.08
CA PHE A 118 2.01 -56.91 8.84
C PHE A 118 2.12 -57.32 7.38
N GLN A 119 1.91 -56.37 6.46
CA GLN A 119 2.00 -56.59 5.02
C GLN A 119 2.63 -55.39 4.31
N LEU A 120 3.53 -55.65 3.36
CA LEU A 120 4.18 -54.65 2.51
C LEU A 120 4.15 -55.10 1.03
N PRO A 121 3.09 -54.77 0.27
CA PRO A 121 2.95 -55.20 -1.12
C PRO A 121 4.00 -54.61 -2.07
N ILE A 122 4.56 -53.44 -1.75
CA ILE A 122 5.57 -52.77 -2.57
C ILE A 122 6.95 -53.38 -2.29
N LYS A 123 7.47 -54.12 -3.27
CA LYS A 123 8.71 -54.92 -3.09
C LYS A 123 9.98 -54.25 -3.62
N ARG A 124 9.85 -53.19 -4.41
CA ARG A 124 10.96 -52.62 -5.20
C ARG A 124 10.93 -51.11 -5.19
N GLU A 125 12.10 -50.50 -5.07
CA GLU A 125 12.28 -49.07 -5.30
C GLU A 125 11.90 -48.69 -6.75
N GLY A 126 11.38 -47.49 -6.95
CA GLY A 126 10.88 -47.03 -8.26
C GLY A 126 9.54 -47.64 -8.70
N SER A 127 8.88 -48.43 -7.85
CA SER A 127 7.53 -48.93 -8.15
C SER A 127 6.53 -47.77 -8.20
N VAL A 128 5.71 -47.73 -9.24
CA VAL A 128 4.63 -46.74 -9.39
C VAL A 128 3.40 -47.25 -8.65
N VAL A 129 2.80 -46.37 -7.84
CA VAL A 129 1.58 -46.66 -7.07
C VAL A 129 0.42 -45.78 -7.51
N GLN A 130 -0.79 -46.32 -7.45
CA GLN A 130 -2.02 -45.61 -7.78
C GLN A 130 -2.70 -45.05 -6.52
N PRO A 131 -3.53 -43.99 -6.65
CA PRO A 131 -4.37 -43.54 -5.55
C PRO A 131 -5.21 -44.68 -4.99
N LYS A 132 -5.27 -44.77 -3.64
CA LYS A 132 -5.98 -45.83 -2.88
C LYS A 132 -5.38 -47.23 -2.96
N GLU A 133 -4.19 -47.38 -3.56
CA GLU A 133 -3.46 -48.64 -3.52
C GLU A 133 -2.92 -48.92 -2.10
N LEU A 134 -2.95 -50.18 -1.68
CA LEU A 134 -2.43 -50.60 -0.39
C LEU A 134 -0.90 -50.51 -0.38
N ILE A 135 -0.37 -49.58 0.42
CA ILE A 135 1.08 -49.37 0.56
C ILE A 135 1.67 -50.28 1.64
N ALA A 136 1.07 -50.29 2.83
CA ALA A 136 1.48 -51.13 3.95
C ALA A 136 0.30 -51.32 4.92
N GLU A 137 0.27 -52.48 5.58
CA GLU A 137 -0.61 -52.76 6.70
C GLU A 137 0.23 -52.80 7.98
N ILE A 138 -0.19 -52.07 9.02
CA ILE A 138 0.56 -51.93 10.27
C ILE A 138 -0.30 -52.46 11.41
N ALA A 139 0.20 -53.45 12.13
CA ALA A 139 -0.37 -53.93 13.38
C ALA A 139 0.10 -53.02 14.54
N PRO A 140 -0.80 -52.29 15.23
CA PRO A 140 -0.42 -51.39 16.30
C PRO A 140 0.28 -52.11 17.46
N LYS A 141 1.22 -51.43 18.11
CA LYS A 141 1.86 -51.97 19.32
C LYS A 141 0.94 -51.79 20.54
N GLY A 142 0.86 -52.81 21.40
CA GLY A 142 0.16 -52.72 22.69
C GLY A 142 -1.36 -52.86 22.62
N THR A 143 -1.93 -53.25 21.49
CA THR A 143 -3.36 -53.57 21.38
C THR A 143 -3.63 -55.01 21.79
N SER A 144 -4.72 -55.24 22.54
CA SER A 144 -5.19 -56.58 22.87
C SER A 144 -5.53 -57.36 21.60
N LEU A 145 -4.95 -58.55 21.46
CA LEU A 145 -5.28 -59.46 20.37
C LEU A 145 -6.70 -60.02 20.60
N VAL A 146 -7.52 -60.01 19.55
CA VAL A 146 -8.87 -60.58 19.58
C VAL A 146 -8.89 -61.77 18.64
N PHE A 147 -9.19 -62.94 19.19
CA PHE A 147 -9.44 -64.14 18.40
C PHE A 147 -10.91 -64.18 17.97
N ARG A 148 -11.16 -64.37 16.67
CA ARG A 148 -12.50 -64.59 16.12
C ARG A 148 -12.54 -65.97 15.48
N GLY A 149 -13.16 -66.91 16.18
CA GLY A 149 -13.48 -68.24 15.65
C GLY A 149 -14.89 -68.27 15.06
N GLN A 150 -15.11 -69.18 14.11
CA GLN A 150 -16.45 -69.56 13.66
C GLN A 150 -16.81 -70.89 14.30
N ILE A 151 -18.06 -71.03 14.74
CA ILE A 151 -18.59 -72.26 15.32
C ILE A 151 -19.84 -72.71 14.54
N PRO A 152 -20.05 -74.01 14.34
CA PRO A 152 -21.29 -74.51 13.76
C PRO A 152 -22.51 -74.12 14.59
N THR A 153 -23.62 -73.79 13.94
CA THR A 153 -24.86 -73.39 14.61
C THR A 153 -25.35 -74.46 15.59
N SER A 154 -25.14 -75.74 15.27
CA SER A 154 -25.48 -76.89 16.14
C SER A 154 -24.81 -76.85 17.51
N GLU A 155 -23.65 -76.19 17.63
CA GLU A 155 -22.89 -76.10 18.87
C GLU A 155 -23.11 -74.76 19.61
N SER A 156 -23.88 -73.84 19.02
CA SER A 156 -24.11 -72.49 19.58
C SER A 156 -24.93 -72.48 20.87
N GLU A 157 -25.86 -73.41 21.04
CA GLU A 157 -26.66 -73.61 22.27
C GLU A 157 -25.77 -73.87 23.49
N SER A 158 -24.70 -74.66 23.31
CA SER A 158 -23.73 -74.97 24.37
C SER A 158 -22.95 -73.73 24.83
N LEU A 159 -22.77 -72.72 23.96
CA LEU A 159 -22.09 -71.47 24.33
C LEU A 159 -23.04 -70.45 24.98
N ARG A 160 -24.32 -70.41 24.59
CA ARG A 160 -25.33 -69.47 25.13
C ARG A 160 -25.87 -69.84 26.51
N SER A 161 -25.69 -71.08 26.97
CA SER A 161 -26.19 -71.55 28.26
C SER A 161 -25.47 -70.86 29.44
N GLY A 162 -26.13 -69.84 30.01
CA GLY A 162 -25.79 -69.20 31.29
C GLY A 162 -25.32 -67.74 31.19
N ASN A 163 -25.75 -66.90 32.15
CA ASN A 163 -25.38 -65.47 32.29
C ASN A 163 -23.92 -65.24 32.75
N LYS A 164 -23.01 -66.20 32.53
CA LYS A 164 -21.61 -66.13 32.97
C LYS A 164 -20.68 -66.07 31.76
N LYS A 165 -19.66 -65.21 31.83
CA LYS A 165 -18.53 -65.21 30.88
C LYS A 165 -17.87 -66.60 30.90
N LYS A 166 -17.78 -67.26 29.75
CA LYS A 166 -17.04 -68.53 29.59
C LYS A 166 -15.60 -68.20 29.19
N GLU A 167 -14.64 -68.82 29.85
CA GLU A 167 -13.21 -68.69 29.50
C GLU A 167 -12.89 -69.60 28.31
N ALA A 168 -12.10 -69.10 27.37
CA ALA A 168 -11.63 -69.87 26.22
C ALA A 168 -10.11 -70.07 26.34
N LYS A 169 -9.67 -71.31 26.19
CA LYS A 169 -8.24 -71.65 26.09
C LYS A 169 -7.88 -71.81 24.62
N LEU A 170 -6.80 -71.18 24.18
CA LEU A 170 -6.28 -71.26 22.81
C LEU A 170 -4.95 -72.01 22.83
N LYS A 171 -4.75 -72.94 21.89
CA LYS A 171 -3.47 -73.61 21.64
C LYS A 171 -3.08 -73.32 20.20
N PHE A 172 -1.83 -72.92 19.98
CA PHE A 172 -1.27 -72.65 18.65
C PHE A 172 -0.36 -73.79 18.22
N ASP A 173 -0.58 -74.34 17.04
CA ASP A 173 0.15 -75.51 16.54
C ASP A 173 1.64 -75.21 16.29
N GLU A 174 1.97 -73.99 15.84
CA GLU A 174 3.36 -73.50 15.69
C GLU A 174 4.12 -73.36 17.02
N TYR A 175 3.47 -73.45 18.18
CA TYR A 175 4.10 -73.37 19.51
C TYR A 175 3.65 -74.53 20.41
N PRO A 176 4.12 -75.76 20.15
CA PRO A 176 3.61 -76.97 20.81
C PRO A 176 3.89 -77.09 22.32
N PHE A 177 4.70 -76.20 22.91
CA PHE A 177 5.23 -76.34 24.28
C PHE A 177 4.78 -75.25 25.27
N GLN A 178 3.71 -74.48 25.01
CA GLN A 178 3.16 -73.59 26.04
C GLN A 178 2.02 -74.27 26.81
N ASP A 179 2.32 -74.67 28.05
CA ASP A 179 1.32 -75.09 29.03
C ASP A 179 0.55 -73.86 29.55
N TYR A 180 -0.79 -73.89 29.48
CA TYR A 180 -1.73 -72.86 29.98
C TYR A 180 -2.74 -73.41 31.01
#